data_AF-A0A5C3LMX7-F1
#
_entry.id   AF-A0A5C3LMX7-F1
#
_cell.length_a   1.000
_cell.length_b   1.000
_cell.length_c   1.000
_cell.angle_alpha   90.00
_cell.angle_beta   90.00
_cell.angle_gamma   90.00
#
_symmetry.space_group_name_H-M   'P 1'
#
loop_
_entity.id
_entity.type
_entity.pdbx_description
1 polymer ?
#
loop_
_entity_poly.entity_id
_entity_poly.type
_entity_poly.pdbx_seq_one_letter_code
_entity_poly.pdbx_strand_id
1 'polypeptide(L)'
;MHVCPLNSNIPSFVQALGPSLHHLEIASQFHDMDSNDAFATLDLSSATSLKHFCAGSSTRVLSLIPWVLRIISQLPESSPPTLKILQIAFASSRQFFLDLPFLRCLSSILARPGFSKLEIIHFVAFSNVPDEETKHEVISTISTTLEEWNSKGVLRFTFPN
;
A
#
# COMPACT_ATOMS: atom_id res chain seq x y z
N MET A 1 12.55 27.35 1.28
CA MET A 1 12.52 25.98 1.82
C MET A 1 11.59 26.03 3.03
N HIS A 2 10.31 25.68 2.86
CA HIS A 2 9.34 25.75 3.96
C HIS A 2 9.30 24.40 4.68
N VAL A 3 9.74 24.41 5.93
CA VAL A 3 9.60 23.28 6.85
C VAL A 3 8.34 23.54 7.66
N CYS A 4 7.27 22.80 7.40
CA CYS A 4 6.06 22.84 8.22
C CYS A 4 6.20 21.85 9.38
N PRO A 5 5.83 22.23 10.61
CA PRO A 5 5.80 21.31 11.73
C PRO A 5 4.71 20.26 11.48
N LEU A 6 5.13 18.99 11.35
CA LEU A 6 4.25 17.83 11.23
C LEU A 6 3.53 17.65 12.57
N ASN A 7 2.21 17.83 12.62
CA ASN A 7 1.27 16.99 13.40
C ASN A 7 -0.18 17.50 13.42
N SER A 8 -0.51 18.70 12.91
CA SER A 8 -1.91 19.17 12.84
C SER A 8 -2.42 19.57 11.46
N ASN A 9 -1.54 19.71 10.46
CA ASN A 9 -1.90 20.27 9.13
C ASN A 9 -1.80 19.27 7.96
N ILE A 10 -1.49 18.00 8.22
CA ILE A 10 -1.34 17.00 7.15
C ILE A 10 -2.68 16.75 6.42
N PRO A 11 -3.83 16.59 7.12
CA PRO A 11 -5.11 16.39 6.45
C PRO A 11 -5.51 17.58 5.57
N SER A 12 -5.30 18.81 6.06
CA SER A 12 -5.66 20.04 5.32
C SER A 12 -4.76 20.29 4.11
N PHE A 13 -3.47 19.94 4.20
CA PHE A 13 -2.55 20.03 3.07
C PHE A 13 -2.88 19.03 1.96
N VAL A 14 -3.20 17.79 2.33
CA VAL A 14 -3.56 16.75 1.37
C VAL A 14 -4.92 17.05 0.73
N GLN A 15 -5.88 17.59 1.49
CA GLN A 15 -7.14 18.05 0.92
C GLN A 15 -6.95 19.16 -0.11
N ALA A 16 -6.08 20.16 0.17
CA ALA A 16 -5.81 21.26 -0.74
C ALA A 16 -5.08 20.83 -2.03
N LEU A 17 -4.20 19.84 -1.94
CA LEU A 17 -3.46 19.31 -3.10
C LEU A 17 -4.20 18.19 -3.84
N GLY A 18 -5.23 17.58 -3.24
CA GLY A 18 -5.88 16.36 -3.71
C GLY A 18 -6.13 16.32 -5.21
N PRO A 19 -6.83 17.31 -5.82
CA PRO A 19 -7.16 17.26 -7.24
C PRO A 19 -5.94 17.27 -8.18
N SER A 20 -4.79 17.77 -7.72
CA SER A 20 -3.52 17.84 -8.47
C SER A 20 -2.52 16.74 -8.07
N LEU A 21 -2.84 15.94 -7.06
CA LEU A 21 -1.95 14.91 -6.53
C LEU A 21 -1.94 13.70 -7.47
N HIS A 22 -0.84 13.51 -8.20
CA HIS A 22 -0.67 12.38 -9.12
C HIS A 22 0.14 11.22 -8.52
N HIS A 23 1.00 11.51 -7.56
CA HIS A 23 1.84 10.54 -6.87
C HIS A 23 1.82 10.85 -5.38
N LEU A 24 1.54 9.83 -4.57
CA LEU A 24 1.62 9.88 -3.12
C LEU A 24 2.40 8.68 -2.59
N GLU A 25 3.36 8.95 -1.72
CA GLU A 25 4.11 7.94 -1.00
C GLU A 25 3.96 8.16 0.51
N ILE A 26 3.59 7.10 1.22
CA ILE A 26 3.45 7.07 2.68
C ILE A 26 4.32 5.93 3.21
N ALA A 27 5.49 6.27 3.73
CA ALA A 27 6.42 5.31 4.30
C ALA A 27 6.49 5.46 5.83
N SER A 28 6.22 4.38 6.56
CA SER A 28 6.46 4.33 8.00
C SER A 28 7.84 3.73 8.27
N GLN A 29 8.77 4.58 8.72
CA GLN A 29 10.10 4.15 9.19
C GLN A 29 10.13 3.93 10.71
N PHE A 30 9.11 4.41 11.43
CA PHE A 30 9.05 4.36 12.89
C PHE A 30 8.48 3.03 13.38
N HIS A 31 9.07 2.51 14.46
CA HIS A 31 8.62 1.28 15.14
C HIS A 31 7.38 1.49 16.03
N ASP A 32 6.97 2.74 16.26
CA ASP A 32 5.93 3.05 17.24
C ASP A 32 4.51 2.83 16.73
N MET A 33 3.66 2.28 17.62
CA MET A 33 2.24 2.01 17.36
C MET A 33 1.45 3.28 17.03
N ASP A 34 1.91 4.44 17.51
CA ASP A 34 1.28 5.76 17.30
C ASP A 34 1.17 6.16 15.82
N SER A 35 2.05 5.60 14.97
CA SER A 35 1.98 5.79 13.51
C SER A 35 0.66 5.31 12.91
N ASN A 36 0.06 4.25 13.47
CA ASN A 36 -1.22 3.72 12.98
C ASN A 36 -2.36 4.74 13.13
N ASP A 37 -2.35 5.52 14.22
CA ASP A 37 -3.38 6.51 14.51
C ASP A 37 -3.17 7.79 13.69
N ALA A 38 -1.92 8.21 13.49
CA ALA A 38 -1.60 9.34 12.61
C ALA A 38 -2.09 9.07 11.17
N PHE A 39 -1.80 7.89 10.63
CA PHE A 39 -2.25 7.50 9.28
C PHE A 39 -3.75 7.21 9.20
N ALA A 40 -4.41 6.84 10.29
CA ALA A 40 -5.86 6.62 10.31
C ALA A 40 -6.68 7.89 10.05
N THR A 41 -6.09 9.07 10.29
CA THR A 41 -6.77 10.37 10.06
C THR A 41 -6.54 10.95 8.66
N LEU A 42 -5.73 10.29 7.83
CA LEU A 42 -5.43 10.77 6.49
C LEU A 42 -6.60 10.54 5.55
N ASP A 43 -7.24 11.61 5.09
CA ASP A 43 -8.33 11.57 4.12
C ASP A 43 -7.80 11.81 2.70
N LEU A 44 -7.86 10.77 1.86
CA LEU A 44 -7.45 10.82 0.45
C LEU A 44 -8.63 10.97 -0.53
N SER A 45 -9.86 11.20 -0.05
CA SER A 45 -11.05 11.28 -0.91
C SER A 45 -10.96 12.37 -2.00
N SER A 46 -10.19 13.43 -1.77
CA SER A 46 -9.97 14.49 -2.76
C SER A 46 -8.87 14.19 -3.78
N ALA A 47 -8.12 13.09 -3.63
CA ALA A 47 -7.00 12.70 -4.49
C ALA A 47 -7.46 12.06 -5.82
N THR A 48 -8.44 12.67 -6.50
CA THR A 48 -9.13 12.09 -7.67
C THR A 48 -8.24 11.90 -8.89
N SER A 49 -7.08 12.55 -8.93
CA SER A 49 -6.10 12.46 -10.02
C SER A 49 -4.90 11.57 -9.69
N LEU A 50 -4.96 10.83 -8.58
CA LEU A 50 -3.88 9.98 -8.11
C LEU A 50 -3.65 8.81 -9.07
N LYS A 51 -2.45 8.74 -9.63
CA LYS A 51 -2.04 7.67 -10.56
C LYS A 51 -1.17 6.63 -9.86
N HIS A 52 -0.28 7.08 -8.99
CA HIS A 52 0.67 6.22 -8.27
C HIS A 52 0.49 6.39 -6.76
N PHE A 53 0.28 5.29 -6.07
CA PHE A 53 0.20 5.25 -4.62
C PHE A 53 1.18 4.23 -4.06
N CYS A 54 2.08 4.68 -3.19
CA CYS A 54 2.98 3.82 -2.44
C CYS A 54 2.64 3.94 -0.96
N ALA A 55 2.47 2.80 -0.28
CA ALA A 55 2.27 2.78 1.16
C ALA A 55 2.94 1.56 1.80
N GLY A 56 3.51 1.75 2.99
CA GLY A 56 3.94 0.63 3.80
C GLY A 56 5.07 0.94 4.76
N SER A 57 5.83 -0.10 5.11
CA SER A 57 6.95 -0.02 6.04
C SER A 57 8.03 -1.02 5.69
N SER A 58 9.28 -0.60 5.65
CA SER A 58 10.40 -1.53 5.45
C SER A 58 10.73 -2.38 6.68
N THR A 59 10.15 -2.07 7.84
CA THR A 59 10.48 -2.71 9.13
C THR A 59 9.34 -3.50 9.76
N ARG A 60 8.14 -3.47 9.15
CA ARG A 60 6.94 -4.15 9.67
C ARG A 60 6.32 -5.05 8.61
N VAL A 61 5.93 -6.25 9.00
CA VAL A 61 5.14 -7.20 8.18
C VAL A 61 3.74 -6.64 7.90
N LEU A 62 3.04 -7.18 6.91
CA LEU A 62 1.74 -6.64 6.45
C LEU A 62 0.68 -6.63 7.57
N SER A 63 0.62 -7.70 8.37
CA SER A 63 -0.28 -7.85 9.51
C SER A 63 -0.08 -6.77 10.58
N LEU A 64 1.09 -6.15 10.64
CA LEU A 64 1.39 -5.07 11.57
C LEU A 64 1.16 -3.67 10.98
N ILE A 65 0.78 -3.53 9.71
CA ILE A 65 0.48 -2.23 9.08
C ILE A 65 -0.96 -2.13 8.57
N PRO A 66 -1.98 -2.37 9.42
CA PRO A 66 -3.39 -2.38 9.01
C PRO A 66 -3.87 -1.03 8.47
N TRP A 67 -3.16 0.07 8.77
CA TRP A 67 -3.44 1.39 8.24
C TRP A 67 -3.32 1.44 6.71
N VAL A 68 -2.47 0.61 6.09
CA VAL A 68 -2.33 0.54 4.62
C VAL A 68 -3.67 0.19 3.98
N LEU A 69 -4.37 -0.83 4.50
CA LEU A 69 -5.69 -1.22 4.01
C LEU A 69 -6.71 -0.10 4.18
N ARG A 70 -6.67 0.61 5.32
CA ARG A 70 -7.58 1.73 5.58
C ARG A 70 -7.39 2.83 4.54
N ILE A 71 -6.15 3.24 4.27
CA ILE A 71 -5.88 4.28 3.29
C ILE A 71 -6.28 3.83 1.88
N ILE A 72 -5.90 2.61 1.47
CA ILE A 72 -6.31 2.08 0.15
C ILE A 72 -7.83 2.08 0.03
N SER A 73 -8.56 1.72 1.10
CA SER A 73 -10.03 1.70 1.09
C SER A 73 -10.68 3.08 0.94
N GLN A 74 -9.96 4.14 1.30
CA GLN A 74 -10.40 5.54 1.22
C GLN A 74 -10.01 6.22 -0.10
N LEU A 75 -9.19 5.56 -0.93
CA LEU A 75 -8.85 6.11 -2.25
C LEU A 75 -10.14 6.36 -3.05
N PRO A 76 -10.21 7.49 -3.76
CA PRO A 76 -11.44 7.91 -4.39
C PRO A 76 -11.86 6.92 -5.46
N GLU A 77 -13.13 6.53 -5.44
CA GLU A 77 -13.79 5.85 -6.56
C GLU A 77 -14.09 6.88 -7.65
N SER A 78 -13.04 7.49 -8.21
CA SER A 78 -13.19 8.45 -9.30
C SER A 78 -13.81 7.75 -10.51
N SER A 79 -14.68 8.47 -11.22
CA SER A 79 -15.19 8.04 -12.53
C SER A 79 -14.72 9.05 -13.58
N PRO A 80 -13.71 8.71 -14.41
CA PRO A 80 -13.04 7.42 -14.51
C PRO A 80 -12.03 7.14 -13.37
N PRO A 81 -11.74 5.87 -13.04
CA PRO A 81 -10.65 5.50 -12.13
C PRO A 81 -9.29 5.97 -12.65
N THR A 82 -8.47 6.57 -11.80
CA THR A 82 -7.18 7.16 -12.19
C THR A 82 -5.96 6.40 -11.71
N LEU A 83 -6.09 5.59 -10.65
CA LEU A 83 -4.99 4.84 -10.07
C LEU A 83 -4.53 3.73 -11.02
N LYS A 84 -3.23 3.76 -11.35
CA LYS A 84 -2.55 2.82 -12.25
C LYS A 84 -1.55 1.93 -11.51
N ILE A 85 -0.85 2.50 -10.51
CA ILE A 85 0.20 1.80 -9.77
C ILE A 85 -0.12 1.85 -8.29
N LEU A 86 -0.21 0.67 -7.68
CA LEU A 86 -0.26 0.46 -6.24
C LEU A 86 1.03 -0.23 -5.82
N GLN A 87 1.80 0.38 -4.92
CA GLN A 87 3.00 -0.21 -4.34
C GLN A 87 2.79 -0.42 -2.83
N ILE A 88 3.08 -1.63 -2.35
CA ILE A 88 2.97 -2.00 -0.95
C ILE A 88 4.34 -2.45 -0.45
N ALA A 89 4.91 -1.68 0.47
CA ALA A 89 6.18 -1.98 1.13
C ALA A 89 5.96 -2.70 2.46
N PHE A 90 6.69 -3.78 2.72
CA PHE A 90 6.61 -4.52 3.98
C PHE A 90 7.94 -5.19 4.31
N ALA A 91 8.17 -5.49 5.59
CA ALA A 91 9.23 -6.40 5.99
C ALA A 91 8.82 -7.85 5.68
N SER A 92 9.65 -8.56 4.91
CA SER A 92 9.50 -9.99 4.67
C SER A 92 9.76 -10.80 5.94
N SER A 93 9.09 -11.93 6.08
CA SER A 93 9.18 -12.81 7.25
C SER A 93 9.00 -14.26 6.83
N ARG A 94 9.65 -15.19 7.55
CA ARG A 94 9.41 -16.64 7.45
C ARG A 94 8.03 -17.07 7.96
N GLN A 95 7.31 -16.16 8.61
CA GLN A 95 5.95 -16.38 9.07
C GLN A 95 4.94 -15.64 8.19
N PHE A 96 5.18 -15.59 6.89
CA PHE A 96 4.36 -14.81 5.96
C PHE A 96 2.91 -15.29 5.89
N PHE A 97 2.64 -16.55 6.24
CA PHE A 97 1.28 -17.06 6.42
C PHE A 97 0.42 -16.22 7.40
N LEU A 98 1.02 -15.51 8.35
CA LEU A 98 0.32 -14.60 9.28
C LEU A 98 -0.25 -13.36 8.57
N ASP A 99 0.24 -13.03 7.38
CA ASP A 99 -0.20 -11.89 6.58
C ASP A 99 -1.39 -12.24 5.66
N LEU A 100 -1.82 -13.51 5.63
CA LEU A 100 -2.95 -13.96 4.80
C LEU A 100 -4.26 -13.18 5.05
N PRO A 101 -4.65 -12.83 6.30
CA PRO A 101 -5.84 -12.00 6.54
C PRO A 101 -5.73 -10.62 5.89
N PHE A 102 -4.53 -10.01 5.91
CA PHE A 102 -4.28 -8.73 5.24
C PHE A 102 -4.51 -8.87 3.73
N LEU A 103 -3.91 -9.90 3.11
CA LEU A 103 -4.01 -10.13 1.67
C LEU A 103 -5.44 -10.40 1.21
N ARG A 104 -6.23 -11.15 1.99
CA ARG A 104 -7.65 -11.39 1.71
C ARG A 104 -8.46 -10.09 1.75
N CYS A 105 -8.20 -9.24 2.75
CA CYS A 105 -8.85 -7.94 2.85
C CYS A 105 -8.45 -7.02 1.69
N LEU A 106 -7.16 -6.98 1.34
CA LEU A 106 -6.67 -6.26 0.17
C LEU A 106 -7.37 -6.72 -1.12
N SER A 107 -7.46 -8.03 -1.34
CA SER A 107 -8.16 -8.60 -2.50
C SER A 107 -9.61 -8.11 -2.60
N SER A 108 -10.33 -8.11 -1.47
CA SER A 108 -11.70 -7.57 -1.42
C SER A 108 -11.79 -6.07 -1.70
N ILE A 109 -10.82 -5.26 -1.25
CA ILE A 109 -10.79 -3.81 -1.53
C ILE A 109 -10.54 -3.58 -3.02
N LEU A 110 -9.58 -4.30 -3.59
CA LEU A 110 -9.19 -4.16 -4.99
C LEU A 110 -10.29 -4.62 -5.95
N ALA A 111 -11.18 -5.53 -5.55
CA ALA A 111 -12.34 -5.92 -6.36
C ALA A 111 -13.34 -4.77 -6.63
N ARG A 112 -13.22 -3.62 -5.95
CA ARG A 112 -14.07 -2.45 -6.16
C ARG A 112 -13.82 -1.79 -7.53
N PRO A 113 -14.84 -1.18 -8.17
CA PRO A 113 -14.71 -0.56 -9.49
C PRO A 113 -13.61 0.53 -9.60
N GLY A 114 -13.31 1.21 -8.49
CA GLY A 114 -12.27 2.24 -8.39
C GLY A 114 -10.85 1.75 -8.69
N PHE A 115 -10.62 0.43 -8.75
CA PHE A 115 -9.32 -0.16 -9.05
C PHE A 115 -9.27 -0.82 -10.44
N SER A 116 -10.32 -0.70 -11.25
CA SER A 116 -10.41 -1.33 -12.57
C SER A 116 -9.36 -0.87 -13.60
N LYS A 117 -8.62 0.21 -13.31
CA LYS A 117 -7.52 0.75 -14.13
C LYS A 117 -6.12 0.45 -13.57
N LEU A 118 -6.01 -0.36 -12.52
CA LEU A 118 -4.70 -0.80 -12.03
C LEU A 118 -3.96 -1.59 -13.10
N GLU A 119 -2.76 -1.12 -13.41
CA GLU A 119 -1.81 -1.73 -14.34
C GLU A 119 -0.74 -2.51 -13.57
N ILE A 120 -0.39 -2.06 -12.37
CA ILE A 120 0.66 -2.66 -11.53
C ILE A 120 0.22 -2.68 -10.06
N ILE A 121 0.35 -3.85 -9.43
CA ILE A 121 0.35 -4.01 -7.98
C ILE A 121 1.72 -4.56 -7.59
N HIS A 122 2.55 -3.71 -6.99
CA HIS A 122 3.95 -4.00 -6.69
C HIS A 122 4.16 -4.23 -5.20
N PHE A 123 4.56 -5.45 -4.86
CA PHE A 123 4.96 -5.83 -3.52
C PHE A 123 6.47 -5.68 -3.37
N VAL A 124 6.91 -4.79 -2.47
CA VAL A 124 8.32 -4.56 -2.14
C VAL A 124 8.60 -5.15 -0.76
N ALA A 125 9.27 -6.30 -0.75
CA ALA A 125 9.52 -7.09 0.44
C ALA A 125 10.95 -6.86 0.93
N PHE A 126 11.10 -6.02 1.95
CA PHE A 126 12.39 -5.70 2.58
C PHE A 126 12.82 -6.82 3.51
N SER A 127 14.10 -7.19 3.47
CA SER A 127 14.68 -8.14 4.42
C SER A 127 16.17 -7.91 4.52
N ASN A 128 16.73 -8.16 5.70
CA ASN A 128 18.17 -8.09 5.88
C ASN A 128 18.92 -9.17 5.07
N VAL A 129 18.30 -10.35 4.87
CA VAL A 129 18.72 -11.40 3.90
C VAL A 129 17.53 -12.35 3.68
N PRO A 130 16.67 -12.17 2.66
CA PRO A 130 15.60 -13.13 2.41
C PRO A 130 16.20 -14.33 1.67
N ASP A 131 16.20 -15.51 2.32
CA ASP A 131 16.50 -16.76 1.64
C ASP A 131 15.47 -17.04 0.53
N GLU A 132 15.87 -17.82 -0.48
CA GLU A 132 15.02 -18.09 -1.66
C GLU A 132 13.71 -18.81 -1.29
N GLU A 133 13.70 -19.58 -0.19
CA GLU A 133 12.50 -20.23 0.33
C GLU A 133 11.49 -19.18 0.82
N THR A 134 11.94 -18.21 1.61
CA THR A 134 11.11 -17.09 2.07
C THR A 134 10.58 -16.27 0.89
N LYS A 135 11.41 -15.98 -0.12
CA LYS A 135 10.96 -15.27 -1.33
C LYS A 135 9.87 -16.06 -2.07
N HIS A 136 10.07 -17.37 -2.23
CA HIS A 136 9.11 -18.24 -2.88
C HIS A 136 7.79 -18.30 -2.12
N GLU A 137 7.83 -18.43 -0.78
CA GLU A 137 6.64 -18.43 0.07
C GLU A 137 5.84 -17.12 -0.06
N VAL A 138 6.52 -15.98 -0.03
CA VAL A 138 5.91 -14.66 -0.20
C VAL A 138 5.25 -14.53 -1.57
N ILE A 139 5.98 -14.83 -2.66
CA ILE A 139 5.45 -14.75 -4.03
C ILE A 139 4.25 -15.68 -4.18
N SER A 140 4.38 -16.92 -3.74
CA SER A 140 3.33 -17.94 -3.87
C SER A 140 2.07 -17.52 -3.10
N THR A 141 2.21 -17.14 -1.84
CA THR A 141 1.08 -16.72 -0.99
C THR A 141 0.35 -15.51 -1.55
N ILE A 142 1.06 -14.48 -1.99
CA ILE A 142 0.45 -13.28 -2.59
C ILE A 142 -0.23 -13.65 -3.91
N SER A 143 0.45 -14.39 -4.79
CA SER A 143 -0.07 -14.73 -6.12
C SER A 143 -1.31 -15.62 -6.04
N THR A 144 -1.36 -16.56 -5.09
CA THR A 144 -2.55 -17.39 -4.85
C THR A 144 -3.68 -16.60 -4.20
N THR A 145 -3.39 -15.69 -3.27
CA THR A 145 -4.45 -14.90 -2.60
C THR A 145 -5.05 -13.83 -3.49
N LEU A 146 -4.26 -13.27 -4.40
CA LEU A 146 -4.67 -12.29 -5.41
C LEU A 146 -4.71 -12.92 -6.81
N GLU A 147 -5.27 -14.13 -6.92
CA GLU A 147 -5.28 -14.95 -8.15
C GLU A 147 -5.80 -14.18 -9.37
N GLU A 148 -6.91 -13.44 -9.23
CA GLU A 148 -7.48 -12.66 -10.33
C GLU A 148 -6.45 -11.65 -10.88
N TRP A 149 -5.75 -10.94 -10.01
CA TRP A 149 -4.73 -9.96 -10.39
C TRP A 149 -3.46 -10.62 -10.92
N ASN A 150 -3.11 -11.79 -10.38
CA ASN A 150 -2.01 -12.60 -10.90
C ASN A 150 -2.30 -13.05 -12.34
N SER A 151 -3.50 -13.56 -12.61
CA SER A 151 -3.93 -14.01 -13.94
C SER A 151 -3.93 -12.88 -14.98
N LYS A 152 -4.20 -11.64 -14.55
CA LYS A 152 -4.11 -10.43 -15.37
C LYS A 152 -2.67 -9.97 -15.62
N GLY A 153 -1.68 -10.57 -14.96
CA GLY A 153 -0.27 -10.21 -15.10
C GLY A 153 0.08 -8.84 -14.50
N VAL A 154 -0.68 -8.34 -13.51
CA VAL A 154 -0.43 -7.03 -12.89
C VAL A 154 0.47 -7.09 -11.65
N LEU A 155 0.65 -8.27 -11.05
CA LEU A 155 1.47 -8.42 -9.84
C LEU A 155 2.97 -8.30 -10.16
N ARG A 156 3.69 -7.53 -9.35
CA ARG A 156 5.14 -7.38 -9.42
C ARG A 156 5.73 -7.57 -8.03
N PHE A 157 6.96 -8.09 -7.98
CA PHE A 157 7.67 -8.38 -6.74
C PHE A 157 9.08 -7.82 -6.81
N THR A 158 9.55 -7.21 -5.72
CA THR A 158 10.95 -6.82 -5.56
C THR A 158 11.41 -7.16 -4.16
N PHE A 159 12.62 -7.73 -4.09
CA PHE A 159 13.33 -8.06 -2.86
C PHE A 159 14.65 -7.29 -2.89
N PRO A 160 14.69 -6.04 -2.38
CA PRO A 160 15.91 -5.25 -2.34
C PRO A 160 16.98 -5.97 -1.51
N ASN A 161 18.23 -5.90 -1.99
CA ASN A 161 19.41 -6.35 -1.25
C ASN A 161 19.85 -5.32 -0.21
#